data_AF-A0A534G5W1-F1
#
_entry.id   AF-A0A534G5W1-F1
#
_cell.length_a   1.000
_cell.length_b   1.000
_cell.length_c   1.000
_cell.angle_alpha   90.00
_cell.angle_beta   90.00
_cell.angle_gamma   90.00
#
_symmetry.space_group_name_H-M   'P 1'
#
loop_
_entity.id
_entity.type
_entity.pdbx_description
1 polymer ?
#
loop_
_entity_poly.entity_id
_entity_poly.type
_entity_poly.pdbx_seq_one_letter_code
_entity_poly.pdbx_strand_id
1 'polypeptide(L)'
;MPYAFALLAAVIFTLAGAVATLATAFFSPLRNLLGFAWRMWLWGSVGFIIGNVVLLAILFPFLSNVGIAGGAPRHPDVLGFILLGLTLLGPLLFSSVGVILGCLYGWLLARRRMAQPGV
;
A
#
# COMPACT_ATOMS: atom_id res chain seq x y z
N MET A 1 1.85 4.48 18.44
CA MET A 1 0.89 3.55 17.82
C MET A 1 0.58 3.78 16.32
N PRO A 2 1.46 4.36 15.46
CA PRO A 2 1.11 4.61 14.04
C PRO A 2 1.09 3.35 13.15
N TYR A 3 1.92 2.35 13.46
CA TYR A 3 1.89 1.05 12.78
C TYR A 3 0.56 0.31 12.96
N ALA A 4 -0.10 0.49 14.11
CA ALA A 4 -1.42 -0.07 14.35
C ALA A 4 -2.50 0.57 13.45
N PHE A 5 -2.39 1.88 13.16
CA PHE A 5 -3.29 2.55 12.21
C PHE A 5 -3.04 2.09 10.76
N ALA A 6 -1.79 1.88 10.35
CA ALA A 6 -1.49 1.33 9.04
C ALA A 6 -2.02 -0.10 8.89
N LEU A 7 -1.88 -0.94 9.92
CA LEU A 7 -2.44 -2.28 9.96
C LEU A 7 -3.97 -2.28 9.92
N LEU A 8 -4.60 -1.41 10.72
CA LEU A 8 -6.05 -1.21 10.71
C LEU A 8 -6.54 -0.78 9.33
N ALA A 9 -5.87 0.18 8.68
CA ALA A 9 -6.20 0.62 7.33
C ALA A 9 -6.05 -0.51 6.31
N ALA A 10 -5.03 -1.36 6.44
CA ALA A 10 -4.83 -2.53 5.59
C ALA A 10 -5.97 -3.56 5.77
N VAL A 11 -6.40 -3.81 7.01
CA VAL A 11 -7.52 -4.70 7.32
C VAL A 11 -8.82 -4.14 6.74
N ILE A 12 -9.11 -2.86 6.96
CA ILE A 12 -10.31 -2.20 6.41
C ILE A 12 -10.31 -2.27 4.89
N PHE A 13 -9.19 -1.94 4.24
CA PHE A 13 -9.06 -2.01 2.78
C PHE A 13 -9.27 -3.44 2.28
N THR A 14 -8.68 -4.43 2.93
CA THR A 14 -8.79 -5.84 2.54
C THR A 14 -10.23 -6.33 2.67
N LEU A 15 -10.90 -6.02 3.79
CA LEU A 15 -12.29 -6.39 4.01
C LEU A 15 -13.22 -5.68 3.02
N ALA A 16 -13.04 -4.37 2.81
CA ALA A 16 -13.84 -3.61 1.86
C ALA A 16 -13.66 -4.12 0.42
N GLY A 17 -12.42 -4.42 0.02
CA GLY A 17 -12.12 -5.01 -1.29
C GLY A 17 -12.70 -6.41 -1.46
N ALA A 18 -12.64 -7.25 -0.43
CA ALA A 18 -13.27 -8.56 -0.43
C ALA A 18 -14.79 -8.46 -0.56
N VAL A 19 -15.44 -7.59 0.23
CA VAL A 19 -16.89 -7.36 0.18
C VAL A 19 -17.31 -6.83 -1.20
N ALA A 20 -16.60 -5.86 -1.77
CA ALA A 20 -16.89 -5.34 -3.10
C ALA A 20 -16.73 -6.40 -4.21
N THR A 21 -15.69 -7.24 -4.09
CA THR A 21 -15.46 -8.34 -5.03
C THR A 21 -16.54 -9.43 -4.90
N LEU A 22 -16.95 -9.77 -3.69
CA LEU A 22 -18.04 -10.72 -3.45
C LEU A 22 -19.39 -10.16 -3.92
N ALA A 23 -19.67 -8.89 -3.65
CA ALA A 23 -20.88 -8.23 -4.13
C ALA A 23 -20.94 -8.26 -5.66
N THR A 24 -19.85 -7.94 -6.35
CA THR A 24 -19.81 -8.02 -7.82
C THR A 24 -19.93 -9.47 -8.33
N ALA A 25 -19.52 -10.48 -7.56
CA ALA A 25 -19.68 -11.89 -7.93
C ALA A 25 -21.14 -12.39 -7.79
N PHE A 26 -21.79 -12.06 -6.68
CA PHE A 26 -23.12 -12.60 -6.34
C PHE A 26 -24.28 -11.81 -6.96
N PHE A 27 -24.15 -10.49 -7.13
CA PHE A 27 -25.19 -9.67 -7.71
C PHE A 27 -25.11 -9.68 -9.24
N SER A 28 -26.10 -10.32 -9.89
CA SER A 28 -26.22 -10.42 -11.35
C SER A 28 -25.95 -9.11 -12.12
N PRO A 29 -26.49 -7.92 -11.73
CA PRO A 29 -26.21 -6.68 -12.46
C PRO A 29 -24.76 -6.18 -12.37
N LEU A 30 -23.97 -6.68 -11.40
CA LEU A 30 -22.62 -6.21 -11.11
C LEU A 30 -21.52 -7.18 -11.58
N ARG A 31 -21.87 -8.35 -12.13
CA ARG A 31 -20.91 -9.38 -12.56
C ARG A 31 -19.93 -8.92 -13.62
N ASN A 32 -20.35 -8.01 -14.50
CA ASN A 32 -19.48 -7.41 -15.52
C ASN A 32 -18.33 -6.60 -14.90
N LEU A 33 -18.48 -6.13 -13.66
CA LEU A 33 -17.48 -5.36 -12.92
C LEU A 33 -16.55 -6.25 -12.08
N LEU A 34 -16.82 -7.54 -11.96
CA LEU A 34 -16.02 -8.47 -11.16
C LEU A 34 -14.54 -8.44 -11.59
N GLY A 35 -14.30 -8.46 -12.90
CA GLY A 35 -12.96 -8.37 -13.50
C GLY A 35 -12.19 -7.10 -13.10
N PHE A 36 -12.89 -6.00 -12.86
CA PHE A 36 -12.31 -4.75 -12.38
C PHE A 36 -12.09 -4.78 -10.87
N ALA A 37 -13.11 -5.19 -10.11
CA ALA A 37 -13.10 -5.19 -8.66
C ALA A 37 -11.96 -6.05 -8.10
N TRP A 38 -11.81 -7.29 -8.57
CA TRP A 38 -10.77 -8.18 -8.07
C TRP A 38 -9.36 -7.69 -8.43
N ARG A 39 -9.18 -7.08 -9.61
CA ARG A 39 -7.88 -6.54 -10.06
C ARG A 39 -7.49 -5.30 -9.30
N MET A 40 -8.41 -4.36 -9.09
CA MET A 40 -8.15 -3.20 -8.24
C MET A 40 -7.78 -3.64 -6.83
N TRP A 41 -8.52 -4.59 -6.26
CA TRP A 41 -8.24 -5.09 -4.91
C TRP A 41 -6.89 -5.80 -4.82
N LEU A 42 -6.58 -6.71 -5.76
CA LEU A 42 -5.31 -7.43 -5.80
C LEU A 42 -4.13 -6.44 -5.94
N TRP A 43 -4.16 -5.58 -6.96
CA TRP A 43 -3.05 -4.67 -7.21
C TRP A 43 -2.93 -3.57 -6.16
N GLY A 44 -4.05 -3.13 -5.57
CA GLY A 44 -4.03 -2.25 -4.39
C GLY A 44 -3.34 -2.91 -3.19
N SER A 45 -3.59 -4.20 -2.96
CA SER A 45 -2.91 -4.98 -1.91
C SER A 45 -1.41 -5.15 -2.19
N VAL A 46 -1.04 -5.43 -3.44
CA VAL A 46 0.37 -5.47 -3.88
C VAL A 46 1.04 -4.10 -3.67
N GLY A 47 0.35 -3.02 -4.04
CA GLY A 47 0.84 -1.66 -3.85
C GLY A 47 1.05 -1.29 -2.38
N PHE A 48 0.16 -1.72 -1.49
CA PHE A 48 0.33 -1.61 -0.04
C PHE A 48 1.64 -2.27 0.43
N ILE A 49 1.89 -3.52 0.00
CA ILE A 49 3.09 -4.27 0.38
C ILE A 49 4.34 -3.56 -0.14
N ILE A 50 4.37 -3.22 -1.43
CA ILE A 50 5.52 -2.54 -2.05
C ILE A 50 5.80 -1.20 -1.37
N GLY A 51 4.77 -0.39 -1.10
CA GLY A 51 4.92 0.89 -0.42
C GLY A 51 5.59 0.75 0.95
N ASN A 52 5.18 -0.24 1.74
CA ASN A 52 5.78 -0.50 3.05
C ASN A 52 7.19 -1.10 2.96
N VAL A 53 7.48 -1.94 1.94
CA VAL A 53 8.83 -2.44 1.69
C VAL A 53 9.79 -1.31 1.33
N VAL A 54 9.35 -0.35 0.50
CA VAL A 54 10.13 0.84 0.15
C VAL A 54 10.42 1.69 1.37
N LEU A 55 9.40 1.94 2.21
CA LEU A 55 9.59 2.66 3.47
C LEU A 55 10.61 1.96 4.37
N LEU A 56 10.52 0.63 4.50
CA LEU A 56 11.45 -0.15 5.30
C LEU A 56 12.87 -0.07 4.74
N ALA A 57 13.04 -0.15 3.42
CA ALA A 57 14.34 -0.01 2.76
C ALA A 57 14.97 1.37 3.00
N ILE A 58 14.16 2.44 3.06
CA ILE A 58 14.61 3.79 3.39
C ILE A 58 15.01 3.89 4.87
N LEU A 59 14.22 3.32 5.78
CA LEU A 59 14.48 3.39 7.22
C LEU A 59 15.63 2.48 7.69
N PHE A 60 15.84 1.34 7.03
CA PHE A 60 16.82 0.32 7.40
C PHE A 60 18.24 0.87 7.63
N PRO A 61 18.86 1.66 6.73
CA PRO A 61 20.20 2.20 6.95
C PRO A 61 20.27 3.16 8.16
N PHE A 62 19.18 3.82 8.52
CA PHE A 62 19.15 4.69 9.70
C PHE A 62 18.98 3.87 10.98
N LEU A 63 18.08 2.89 10.97
CA LEU A 63 17.90 1.96 12.08
C LEU A 63 19.20 1.18 12.38
N SER A 64 19.95 0.77 11.35
CA SER A 64 21.23 0.06 11.52
C SER A 64 22.34 0.96 12.09
N ASN A 65 22.30 2.28 11.82
CA ASN A 65 23.28 3.25 12.33
C ASN A 65 22.93 3.78 13.73
N VAL A 66 21.67 3.71 14.15
CA VAL A 66 21.20 4.20 15.47
C VAL A 66 21.35 3.14 16.58
N GLY A 67 21.65 1.88 16.25
CA GLY A 67 22.01 0.89 17.27
C GLY A 67 22.17 -0.56 16.82
N ILE A 68 23.31 -0.88 16.19
CA ILE A 68 24.03 -2.18 16.35
C ILE A 68 25.55 -1.94 16.45
N ALA A 69 26.10 -0.89 15.83
CA ALA A 69 27.48 -0.44 16.07
C ALA A 69 27.44 0.94 16.73
N GLY A 70 28.10 1.09 17.89
CA GLY A 70 28.13 2.33 18.68
C GLY A 70 28.80 3.50 17.94
N GLY A 71 28.11 4.08 16.96
CA GLY A 71 28.51 5.27 16.24
C GLY A 71 28.19 6.53 17.05
N ALA A 72 29.14 7.47 17.11
CA ALA A 72 29.01 8.73 17.82
C ALA A 72 27.72 9.48 17.42
N PRO A 73 27.06 10.19 18.36
CA PRO A 73 25.84 10.95 18.11
C PRO A 73 26.16 12.09 17.14
N ARG A 74 26.00 11.84 15.85
CA ARG A 74 25.97 12.91 14.85
C ARG A 74 24.59 13.51 14.93
N HIS A 75 24.49 14.67 15.57
CA HIS A 75 23.35 15.56 15.42
C HIS A 75 23.25 15.97 13.94
N PRO A 76 22.11 15.70 13.29
CA PRO A 76 21.42 16.79 12.61
C PRO A 76 19.96 16.77 13.06
N ASP A 77 19.58 17.76 13.86
CA ASP A 77 18.21 17.87 14.39
C ASP A 77 17.16 17.75 13.27
N VAL A 78 17.44 18.32 12.10
CA VAL A 78 16.59 18.23 10.90
C VAL A 78 16.40 16.79 10.42
N LEU A 79 17.47 15.98 10.35
CA LEU A 79 17.40 14.61 9.85
C LEU A 79 16.70 13.69 10.86
N GLY A 80 16.90 13.94 12.16
CA GLY A 80 16.17 13.28 13.24
C GLY A 80 14.67 13.59 13.21
N PHE A 81 14.27 14.84 12.98
CA PHE A 81 12.87 15.24 12.82
C PHE A 81 12.23 14.59 11.57
N ILE A 82 12.95 14.54 10.46
CA ILE A 82 12.48 13.86 9.24
C ILE A 82 12.29 12.37 9.49
N LEU A 83 13.25 11.71 10.15
CA LEU A 83 13.14 10.28 10.47
C LEU A 83 12.01 9.99 11.47
N LEU A 84 11.81 10.85 12.46
CA LEU A 84 10.68 10.76 13.39
C LEU A 84 9.36 10.89 12.63
N GLY A 85 9.23 11.91 11.78
CA GLY A 85 8.05 12.11 10.93
C GLY A 85 7.80 10.95 9.98
N LEU A 86 8.86 10.42 9.36
CA LEU A 86 8.79 9.27 8.45
C LEU A 86 8.43 7.98 9.20
N THR A 87 8.88 7.81 10.44
CA THR A 87 8.53 6.64 11.27
C THR A 87 7.09 6.73 11.77
N LEU A 88 6.60 7.95 12.07
CA LEU A 88 5.24 8.17 12.57
C LEU A 88 4.18 8.20 11.48
N LEU A 89 4.45 8.87 10.36
CA LEU A 89 3.47 9.09 9.28
C LEU A 89 3.81 8.34 8.00
N GLY A 90 5.07 7.93 7.81
CA GLY A 90 5.49 7.19 6.63
C GLY A 90 4.70 5.90 6.39
N PRO A 91 4.40 5.06 7.40
CA PRO A 91 3.59 3.87 7.18
C PRO A 91 2.22 4.21 6.59
N LEU A 92 1.57 5.27 7.07
CA LEU A 92 0.26 5.71 6.57
C LEU A 92 0.36 6.30 5.16
N LEU A 93 1.35 7.14 4.91
CA LEU A 93 1.56 7.79 3.61
C LEU A 93 1.92 6.77 2.52
N PHE A 94 2.93 5.93 2.76
CA PHE A 94 3.38 4.92 1.80
C PHE A 94 2.33 3.84 1.57
N SER A 95 1.58 3.45 2.61
CA SER A 95 0.44 2.54 2.44
C SER A 95 -0.65 3.15 1.56
N SER A 96 -1.03 4.40 1.83
CA SER A 96 -2.10 5.07 1.06
C SER A 96 -1.69 5.28 -0.39
N VAL A 97 -0.47 5.79 -0.63
CA VAL A 97 0.08 5.99 -1.97
C VAL A 97 0.23 4.65 -2.70
N GLY A 98 0.76 3.64 -2.02
CA GLY A 98 0.92 2.29 -2.56
C GLY A 98 -0.42 1.69 -3.00
N VAL A 99 -1.44 1.75 -2.13
CA VAL A 99 -2.81 1.28 -2.46
C VAL A 99 -3.38 2.05 -3.65
N ILE A 100 -3.27 3.38 -3.67
CA ILE A 100 -3.81 4.21 -4.75
C ILE A 100 -3.15 3.85 -6.09
N LEU A 101 -1.82 3.78 -6.13
CA LEU A 101 -1.07 3.42 -7.34
C LEU A 101 -1.36 1.98 -7.77
N GLY A 102 -1.48 1.05 -6.83
CA GLY A 102 -1.86 -0.33 -7.07
C GLY A 102 -3.27 -0.44 -7.68
N CYS A 103 -4.25 0.25 -7.11
CA CYS A 103 -5.62 0.30 -7.64
C CYS A 103 -5.65 0.92 -9.05
N LEU A 104 -4.92 2.01 -9.28
CA LEU A 104 -4.76 2.63 -10.60
C LEU A 104 -4.17 1.65 -11.62
N TYR A 105 -3.11 0.93 -11.25
CA TYR A 105 -2.51 -0.08 -12.10
C TYR A 105 -3.47 -1.24 -12.41
N GLY A 106 -4.18 -1.75 -11.40
CA GLY A 106 -5.20 -2.79 -11.57
C GLY A 106 -6.34 -2.35 -12.48
N TRP A 107 -6.78 -1.08 -12.37
CA TRP A 107 -7.76 -0.47 -13.26
C TRP A 107 -7.26 -0.39 -14.70
N LEU A 108 -6.03 0.11 -14.92
CA LEU A 108 -5.42 0.17 -16.26
C LEU A 108 -5.32 -1.23 -16.90
N LEU A 109 -4.94 -2.24 -16.12
CA LEU A 109 -4.85 -3.62 -16.58
C LEU A 109 -6.22 -4.21 -16.95
N ALA A 110 -7.25 -3.91 -16.16
CA ALA A 110 -8.62 -4.32 -16.44
C ALA A 110 -9.18 -3.62 -17.70
N ARG A 111 -8.90 -2.32 -17.85
CA ARG A 111 -9.32 -1.51 -19.01
C ARG A 111 -8.70 -2.01 -20.32
N ARG A 112 -7.41 -2.40 -20.30
CA ARG A 112 -6.74 -2.98 -21.48
C ARG A 112 -7.38 -4.28 -21.95
N ARG A 113 -7.86 -5.15 -21.04
CA ARG A 113 -8.53 -6.40 -21.43
C ARG A 113 -9.92 -6.18 -22.01
N MET A 114 -10.67 -5.16 -21.57
CA MET A 114 -11.98 -4.86 -22.20
C MET A 114 -11.85 -4.19 -23.56
N ALA A 115 -10.72 -3.52 -23.83
CA ALA A 115 -10.42 -2.93 -25.14
C ALA A 115 -9.94 -3.96 -26.19
N GLN A 116 -9.63 -5.20 -25.79
CA GLN A 116 -9.29 -6.31 -26.70
C GLN A 116 -10.28 -7.48 -26.53
N PRO A 117 -11.56 -7.33 -26.93
CA PRO A 117 -12.48 -8.45 -26.97
C PRO A 117 -12.20 -9.27 -28.25
N GLY A 118 -11.25 -10.21 -28.23
CA GLY A 118 -11.00 -11.02 -29.43
C GLY A 118 -9.68 -11.77 -29.56
N VAL A 119 -9.19 -12.40 -28.49
CA VAL A 119 -8.43 -13.66 -28.64
C VAL A 119 -9.15 -14.73 -27.84
#